data_AF-A0A6J7RIW5-F1
#
_entry.id   AF-A0A6J7RIW5-F1
#
_cell.length_a   1.000
_cell.length_b   1.000
_cell.length_c   1.000
_cell.angle_alpha   90.00
_cell.angle_beta   90.00
_cell.angle_gamma   90.00
#
_symmetry.space_group_name_H-M   'P 1'
#
loop_
_entity.id
_entity.type
_entity.pdbx_description
1 polymer ?
#
loop_
_entity_poly.entity_id
_entity_poly.type
_entity_poly.pdbx_seq_one_letter_code
_entity_poly.pdbx_strand_id
1 'polypeptide(L)'
;MVRIDLGQEFFVKNLTETEWGVKAGEQTPPPLPASMPVFIGQSTADAVVLPWPNAVLQEKWCKAGSMIEMLWIGDVSHQDTATTIGPAVVDWIADRFAGRPPTRTCDVAPPVSPPAGTTIS
;
A
#
# COMPACT_ATOMS: atom_id res chain seq x y z
N MET A 1 -11.47 -7.44 -10.87
CA MET A 1 -12.85 -7.81 -11.22
C MET A 1 -13.05 -7.83 -12.75
N VAL A 2 -12.81 -6.73 -13.48
CA VAL A 2 -13.11 -6.64 -14.94
C VAL A 2 -12.39 -7.65 -15.88
N ARG A 3 -11.16 -8.09 -15.58
CA ARG A 3 -10.42 -9.00 -16.48
C ARG A 3 -11.00 -10.42 -16.58
N ILE A 4 -11.47 -10.97 -15.46
CA ILE A 4 -11.95 -12.37 -15.40
C ILE A 4 -13.39 -12.43 -15.94
N ASP A 5 -14.19 -11.43 -15.62
CA ASP A 5 -15.62 -11.42 -15.95
C ASP A 5 -15.91 -11.23 -17.45
N LEU A 6 -14.96 -10.67 -18.21
CA LEU A 6 -15.11 -10.42 -19.65
C LEU A 6 -14.45 -11.47 -20.55
N GLY A 7 -13.63 -12.38 -19.99
CA GLY A 7 -12.91 -13.40 -20.79
C GLY A 7 -11.99 -12.82 -21.88
N GLN A 8 -11.58 -11.56 -21.76
CA GLN A 8 -10.78 -10.86 -22.77
C GLN A 8 -9.30 -10.80 -22.37
N GLU A 9 -8.43 -11.23 -23.28
CA GLU A 9 -7.01 -10.97 -23.19
C GLU A 9 -6.68 -9.62 -23.81
N PHE A 10 -6.46 -8.61 -22.96
CA PHE A 10 -6.05 -7.28 -23.40
C PHE A 10 -4.56 -7.20 -23.76
N PHE A 11 -3.75 -8.22 -23.40
CA PHE A 11 -2.30 -8.22 -23.59
C PHE A 11 -1.84 -9.54 -24.20
N VAL A 12 -0.98 -9.46 -25.22
CA VAL A 12 -0.40 -10.63 -25.92
C VAL A 12 0.69 -11.36 -25.11
N LYS A 13 1.12 -10.77 -23.99
CA LYS A 13 2.12 -11.29 -23.05
C LYS A 13 1.79 -10.80 -21.64
N ASN A 14 2.28 -11.52 -20.63
CA ASN A 14 2.25 -11.04 -19.27
C ASN A 14 3.14 -9.78 -19.14
N LEU A 15 2.55 -8.63 -18.79
CA LEU A 15 3.26 -7.35 -18.73
C LEU A 15 4.41 -7.34 -17.73
N THR A 16 4.32 -8.13 -16.65
CA THR A 16 5.38 -8.20 -15.63
C THR A 16 6.65 -8.89 -16.15
N GLU A 17 6.58 -9.60 -17.27
CA GLU A 17 7.70 -10.28 -17.93
C GLU A 17 8.27 -9.45 -19.11
N THR A 18 7.84 -8.18 -19.24
CA THR A 18 8.30 -7.26 -20.28
C THR A 18 9.09 -6.09 -19.67
N GLU A 19 9.56 -5.17 -20.51
CA GLU A 19 10.17 -3.90 -20.07
C GLU A 19 9.27 -3.12 -19.11
N TRP A 20 7.95 -3.25 -19.19
CA TRP A 20 7.03 -2.67 -18.20
C TRP A 20 7.25 -3.22 -16.79
N GLY A 21 7.52 -4.52 -16.66
CA GLY A 21 7.86 -5.15 -15.39
C GLY A 21 9.19 -4.64 -14.83
N VAL A 22 10.21 -4.50 -15.70
CA VAL A 22 11.50 -3.92 -15.32
C VAL A 22 11.31 -2.49 -14.80
N LYS A 23 10.59 -1.65 -15.54
CA LYS A 23 10.31 -0.27 -15.13
C LYS A 23 9.45 -0.17 -13.88
N ALA A 24 8.48 -1.07 -13.70
CA ALA A 24 7.71 -1.14 -12.46
C ALA A 24 8.63 -1.45 -11.26
N GLY A 25 9.58 -2.36 -11.41
CA GLY A 25 10.60 -2.64 -10.39
C GLY A 25 11.48 -1.43 -10.08
N GLU A 26 12.01 -0.77 -11.12
CA GLU A 26 12.83 0.45 -10.96
C GLU A 26 12.06 1.61 -10.29
N GLN A 27 10.75 1.70 -10.51
CA GLN A 27 9.87 2.72 -9.92
C GLN A 27 9.23 2.27 -8.58
N THR A 28 9.56 1.08 -8.09
CA THR A 28 9.11 0.63 -6.77
C THR A 28 10.01 1.27 -5.70
N PRO A 29 9.47 2.08 -4.78
CA PRO A 29 10.27 2.71 -3.76
C PRO A 29 10.88 1.65 -2.81
N PRO A 30 12.18 1.74 -2.49
CA PRO A 30 12.76 0.92 -1.43
C PRO A 30 12.22 1.36 -0.06
N PRO A 31 12.35 0.53 0.99
CA PRO A 31 12.05 0.94 2.36
C PRO A 31 12.77 2.24 2.73
N LEU A 32 12.02 3.21 3.25
CA LEU A 32 12.58 4.50 3.67
C LEU A 32 13.26 4.39 5.05
N PRO A 33 14.30 5.20 5.33
CA PRO A 33 14.96 5.18 6.63
C PRO A 33 14.02 5.67 7.74
N ALA A 34 14.26 5.24 8.98
CA ALA A 34 13.44 5.63 10.14
C ALA A 34 13.35 7.15 10.39
N SER A 35 14.32 7.93 9.88
CA SER A 35 14.32 9.39 9.93
C SER A 35 13.31 10.05 8.98
N MET A 36 12.69 9.28 8.08
CA MET A 36 11.69 9.74 7.12
C MET A 36 10.37 9.00 7.37
N PRO A 37 9.53 9.48 8.31
CA PRO A 37 8.28 8.80 8.66
C PRO A 37 7.27 8.84 7.51
N VAL A 38 6.48 7.78 7.39
CA VAL A 38 5.48 7.59 6.33
C VAL A 38 4.13 7.22 6.92
N PHE A 39 3.07 7.83 6.40
CA PHE A 39 1.68 7.45 6.65
C PHE A 39 1.06 6.86 5.40
N ILE A 40 0.37 5.73 5.54
CA ILE A 40 -0.39 5.09 4.46
C ILE A 40 -1.79 4.79 4.96
N GLY A 41 -2.80 5.39 4.30
CA GLY A 41 -4.20 5.03 4.48
C GLY A 41 -4.65 4.08 3.37
N GLN A 42 -5.28 2.95 3.73
CA GLN A 42 -5.76 1.97 2.77
C GLN A 42 -7.10 1.36 3.23
N SER A 43 -8.06 1.28 2.31
CA SER A 43 -9.28 0.52 2.52
C SER A 43 -9.07 -0.97 2.23
N THR A 44 -9.54 -1.84 3.12
CA THR A 44 -9.56 -3.30 2.89
C THR A 44 -10.62 -3.73 1.88
N ALA A 45 -11.57 -2.85 1.55
CA ALA A 45 -12.61 -3.07 0.54
C ALA A 45 -12.26 -2.46 -0.84
N ASP A 46 -11.05 -1.91 -1.00
CA ASP A 46 -10.62 -1.32 -2.28
C ASP A 46 -10.51 -2.39 -3.38
N ALA A 47 -11.34 -2.24 -4.41
CA ALA A 47 -11.39 -3.13 -5.57
C ALA A 47 -10.62 -2.61 -6.80
N VAL A 48 -10.02 -1.43 -6.71
CA VAL A 48 -9.23 -0.78 -7.78
C VAL A 48 -7.74 -0.88 -7.47
N VAL A 49 -7.31 -0.31 -6.34
CA VAL A 49 -5.96 -0.47 -5.79
C VAL A 49 -6.07 -1.48 -4.67
N LEU A 50 -5.89 -2.75 -5.03
CA LEU A 50 -6.07 -3.86 -4.11
C LEU A 50 -5.26 -3.64 -2.83
N PRO A 51 -5.75 -4.04 -1.65
CA PRO A 51 -5.11 -3.73 -0.37
C PRO A 51 -3.88 -4.61 -0.07
N TRP A 52 -3.81 -5.82 -0.63
CA TRP A 52 -2.74 -6.78 -0.31
C TRP A 52 -1.31 -6.33 -0.66
N PRO A 53 -1.03 -5.55 -1.72
CA PRO A 53 0.31 -5.03 -1.97
C PRO A 53 0.78 -4.09 -0.86
N ASN A 54 -0.13 -3.31 -0.27
CA ASN A 54 0.18 -2.43 0.86
C ASN A 54 0.42 -3.21 2.16
N ALA A 55 -0.19 -4.39 2.32
CA ALA A 55 0.16 -5.32 3.40
C ALA A 55 1.59 -5.86 3.23
N VAL A 56 1.97 -6.26 2.01
CA VAL A 56 3.35 -6.69 1.70
C VAL A 56 4.34 -5.55 1.94
N LEU A 57 3.99 -4.31 1.54
CA LEU A 57 4.80 -3.14 1.78
C LEU A 57 5.01 -2.91 3.29
N GLN A 58 3.93 -2.93 4.08
CA GLN A 58 3.99 -2.79 5.53
C GLN A 58 4.99 -3.79 6.13
N GLU A 59 4.84 -5.08 5.83
CA GLU A 59 5.72 -6.13 6.36
C GLU A 59 7.19 -5.90 5.97
N LYS A 60 7.46 -5.66 4.68
CA LYS A 60 8.82 -5.45 4.18
C LYS A 60 9.48 -4.23 4.80
N TRP A 61 8.77 -3.11 4.84
CA TRP A 61 9.31 -1.84 5.33
C TRP A 61 9.49 -1.88 6.85
N CYS A 62 8.56 -2.49 7.57
CA CYS A 62 8.69 -2.72 9.01
C CYS A 62 9.89 -3.60 9.36
N LYS A 63 10.12 -4.69 8.61
CA LYS A 63 11.29 -5.56 8.79
C LYS A 63 12.60 -4.84 8.49
N ALA A 64 12.59 -3.89 7.54
CA ALA A 64 13.75 -3.06 7.20
C ALA A 64 13.99 -1.90 8.18
N GLY A 65 13.12 -1.70 9.18
CA GLY A 65 13.26 -0.66 10.19
C GLY A 65 12.68 0.70 9.81
N SER A 66 11.83 0.78 8.76
CA SER A 66 11.13 2.01 8.41
C SER A 66 10.17 2.46 9.51
N MET A 67 9.97 3.78 9.60
CA MET A 67 8.98 4.41 10.46
C MET A 67 7.66 4.58 9.71
N ILE A 68 6.85 3.52 9.68
CA ILE A 68 5.57 3.50 8.95
C ILE A 68 4.38 3.42 9.89
N GLU A 69 3.38 4.25 9.60
CA GLU A 69 2.06 4.27 10.21
C GLU A 69 1.03 3.87 9.17
N MET A 70 0.32 2.77 9.43
CA MET A 70 -0.73 2.25 8.57
C MET A 70 -2.09 2.54 9.18
N LEU A 71 -2.93 3.25 8.45
CA LEU A 71 -4.36 3.38 8.74
C LEU A 71 -5.14 2.45 7.80
N TRP A 72 -5.60 1.33 8.35
CA TRP A 72 -6.49 0.42 7.65
C TRP A 72 -7.95 0.78 7.98
N ILE A 73 -8.75 1.04 6.94
CA ILE A 73 -10.21 1.24 7.07
C ILE A 73 -10.96 0.11 6.36
N GLY A 74 -12.16 -0.23 6.81
CA GLY A 74 -13.01 -1.25 6.20
C GLY A 74 -14.19 -0.64 5.43
N ASP A 75 -14.79 -1.41 4.53
CA ASP A 75 -16.07 -1.11 3.87
C ASP A 75 -16.17 0.25 3.14
N VAL A 76 -15.03 0.78 2.68
CA VAL A 76 -14.97 2.03 1.89
C VAL A 76 -14.47 1.74 0.48
N SER A 77 -15.16 2.27 -0.53
CA SER A 77 -14.76 2.14 -1.93
C SER A 77 -13.41 2.82 -2.21
N HIS A 78 -12.79 2.53 -3.35
CA HIS A 78 -11.58 3.27 -3.78
C HIS A 78 -11.84 4.78 -3.83
N GLN A 79 -12.99 5.17 -4.39
CA GLN A 79 -13.37 6.56 -4.66
C GLN A 79 -13.58 7.35 -3.36
N ASP A 80 -14.12 6.71 -2.33
CA ASP A 80 -14.43 7.35 -1.05
C ASP A 80 -13.28 7.25 -0.04
N THR A 81 -12.29 6.40 -0.29
CA THR A 81 -11.14 6.17 0.61
C THR A 81 -10.42 7.48 0.90
N ALA A 82 -10.11 8.28 -0.12
CA ALA A 82 -9.38 9.54 0.03
C ALA A 82 -10.11 10.55 0.93
N THR A 83 -11.43 10.70 0.76
CA THR A 83 -12.25 11.59 1.59
C THR A 83 -12.33 11.06 3.02
N THR A 84 -12.43 9.74 3.20
CA THR A 84 -12.54 9.09 4.51
C THR A 84 -11.26 9.23 5.34
N ILE A 85 -10.09 8.99 4.74
CA ILE A 85 -8.80 9.10 5.45
C ILE A 85 -8.30 10.54 5.56
N GLY A 86 -8.86 11.46 4.76
CA GLY A 86 -8.38 12.85 4.64
C GLY A 86 -8.14 13.57 5.97
N PRO A 87 -9.09 13.56 6.93
CA PRO A 87 -8.88 14.17 8.23
C PRO A 87 -7.65 13.61 8.97
N ALA A 88 -7.47 12.28 9.00
CA ALA A 88 -6.32 11.65 9.64
C ALA A 88 -5.00 12.00 8.95
N VAL A 89 -5.00 12.12 7.62
CA VAL A 89 -3.81 12.56 6.85
C VAL A 89 -3.43 14.00 7.22
N VAL A 90 -4.41 14.89 7.30
CA VAL A 90 -4.16 16.31 7.66
C VAL A 90 -3.61 16.41 9.07
N ASP A 91 -4.19 15.71 10.04
CA ASP A 91 -3.71 15.68 11.42
C ASP A 91 -2.28 15.12 11.51
N TRP A 92 -2.01 14.02 10.79
CA TRP A 92 -0.68 13.41 10.75
C TRP A 92 0.38 14.37 10.19
N ILE A 93 0.05 15.12 9.13
CA ILE A 93 0.94 16.13 8.55
C ILE A 93 1.17 17.29 9.52
N ALA A 94 0.10 17.78 10.17
CA ALA A 94 0.21 18.85 11.16
C ALA A 94 1.14 18.46 12.32
N ASP A 95 1.08 17.21 12.77
CA ASP A 95 1.96 16.67 13.80
C ASP A 95 3.45 16.68 13.39
N ARG A 96 3.76 16.45 12.10
CA ARG A 96 5.14 16.56 11.59
C ARG A 96 5.65 18.00 11.64
N PHE A 97 4.82 18.97 11.25
CA PHE A 97 5.17 20.38 11.37
C PHE A 97 5.31 20.85 12.82
N ALA A 98 4.53 20.27 13.73
CA ALA A 98 4.62 20.54 15.17
C ALA A 98 5.81 19.83 15.86
N GLY A 99 6.60 19.04 15.14
CA GLY A 99 7.72 18.28 15.71
C GLY A 99 7.30 17.14 16.63
N ARG A 100 6.07 16.65 16.52
CA ARG A 100 5.58 15.52 17.33
C ARG A 100 6.16 14.20 16.80
N PRO A 101 6.56 13.29 17.70
CA PRO A 101 7.04 11.96 17.31
C PRO A 101 6.03 11.24 16.42
N PRO A 102 6.46 10.55 15.34
CA PRO A 102 5.58 9.73 14.52
C PRO A 102 5.14 8.47 15.26
N THR A 103 3.92 8.01 14.97
CA THR A 103 3.46 6.69 15.42
C THR A 103 4.02 5.62 14.49
N ARG A 104 4.26 4.42 15.03
CA ARG A 104 4.69 3.25 14.27
C ARG A 104 3.71 2.11 14.50
N THR A 105 3.17 1.52 13.43
CA THR A 105 2.18 0.42 13.52
C THR A 105 2.74 -0.93 13.08
N CYS A 106 4.06 -1.06 13.00
CA CYS A 106 4.71 -2.29 12.58
C CYS A 106 4.54 -3.49 13.53
N ASP A 107 4.10 -3.23 14.76
CA ASP A 107 3.81 -4.29 15.73
C ASP A 107 2.35 -4.77 15.61
N VAL A 108 1.62 -4.27 14.62
CA VAL A 108 0.27 -4.69 14.23
C VAL A 108 0.36 -5.38 12.87
N ALA A 109 -0.16 -6.61 12.77
CA ALA A 109 -0.22 -7.33 11.50
C ALA A 109 -1.18 -6.63 10.51
N PRO A 110 -0.88 -6.61 9.20
CA PRO A 110 -1.85 -6.13 8.22
C PRO A 110 -3.12 -7.00 8.22
N PRO A 111 -4.30 -6.41 8.02
CA PRO A 111 -5.58 -7.13 8.10
C PRO A 111 -5.92 -7.93 6.85
N VAL A 112 -5.07 -7.89 5.81
CA VAL A 112 -5.25 -8.63 4.56
C VAL A 112 -3.97 -9.40 4.22
N SER A 113 -4.12 -10.58 3.65
CA SER A 113 -3.01 -11.39 3.17
C SER A 113 -2.89 -11.34 1.64
N PRO A 114 -1.68 -11.53 1.09
CA PRO A 114 -1.49 -11.72 -0.34
C PRO A 114 -2.30 -12.91 -0.88
N PRO A 115 -2.79 -12.86 -2.13
CA PRO A 115 -3.39 -14.02 -2.78
C PRO A 115 -2.40 -15.19 -2.82
N ALA A 116 -2.91 -16.42 -2.68
CA ALA A 116 -2.10 -17.62 -2.77
C ALA A 116 -1.31 -17.68 -4.08
N GLY A 117 -0.03 -18.06 -4.02
CA GLY A 117 0.87 -18.10 -5.18
C GLY A 117 1.54 -16.78 -5.54
N THR A 118 1.30 -15.70 -4.78
CA THR A 118 2.05 -14.44 -4.93
C THR A 118 3.47 -14.61 -4.39
N THR A 119 4.48 -14.59 -5.27
CA THR A 119 5.88 -14.58 -4.85
C THR A 119 6.24 -13.18 -4.35
N ILE A 120 6.51 -13.07 -3.05
CA ILE A 120 7.02 -11.85 -2.42
C ILE A 120 8.55 -11.88 -2.54
N SER A 121 9.09 -11.41 -3.68
CA SER A 121 10.54 -11.20 -3.86
C SER A 121 10.99 -9.90 -3.19
#